data_AF-A0A2S2R876-F1
#
_entry.id   AF-A0A2S2R876-F1
#
_cell.length_a   1.000
_cell.length_b   1.000
_cell.length_c   1.000
_cell.angle_alpha   90.00
_cell.angle_beta   90.00
_cell.angle_gamma   90.00
#
_symmetry.space_group_name_H-M   'P 1'
#
loop_
_entity.id
_entity.type
_entity.pdbx_description
1 polymer ?
#
loop_
_entity_poly.entity_id
_entity_poly.type
_entity_poly.pdbx_seq_one_letter_code
_entity_poly.pdbx_strand_id
1 'polypeptide(L)'
;QLNYNRITEVGPLAFKDAQIATVNLRGNRKLRKLDAQAFVGIKSLRNLDLSDTSISNLPTAGLEELDVLKIENTYTMNIFPSIYNFKNIKEAWLTYPYHCCAFHFPKTHNPQGYADHEKLRQKMFLECKNIELDAIPTVKTSQSTTENFFGDEMFHSGGKFSHSNIRVYLLYF
;
A
#
# COMPACT_ATOMS: atom_id res chain seq x y z
N GLN A 1 5.49 -19.14 -6.29
CA GLN A 1 6.74 -18.40 -6.56
C GLN A 1 6.94 -18.39 -8.07
N LEU A 2 7.10 -17.23 -8.71
CA LEU A 2 7.23 -17.06 -10.17
C LEU A 2 8.49 -16.23 -10.55
N ASN A 3 9.41 -16.06 -9.61
CA ASN A 3 10.61 -15.24 -9.72
C ASN A 3 11.71 -15.88 -10.61
N TYR A 4 12.59 -15.03 -11.15
CA TYR A 4 13.73 -15.39 -12.01
C TYR A 4 13.37 -16.26 -13.23
N ASN A 5 12.20 -16.00 -13.82
CA ASN A 5 11.76 -16.63 -15.05
C ASN A 5 11.90 -15.66 -16.24
N ARG A 6 11.27 -16.02 -17.36
CA ARG A 6 11.22 -15.24 -18.60
C ARG A 6 9.83 -14.66 -18.85
N ILE A 7 9.07 -14.39 -17.79
CA ILE A 7 7.73 -13.81 -17.91
C ILE A 7 7.86 -12.40 -18.49
N THR A 8 7.06 -12.10 -19.51
CA THR A 8 7.03 -10.80 -20.18
C THR A 8 5.74 -10.03 -19.91
N GLU A 9 4.68 -10.74 -19.56
CA GLU A 9 3.36 -10.19 -19.30
C GLU A 9 2.59 -11.01 -18.26
N VAL A 10 1.69 -10.35 -17.53
CA VAL A 10 0.66 -10.97 -16.70
C VAL A 10 -0.70 -10.52 -17.23
N GLY A 11 -1.48 -11.49 -17.73
CA GLY A 11 -2.79 -11.25 -18.33
C GLY A 11 -3.89 -10.90 -17.32
N PRO A 12 -5.10 -10.58 -17.79
CA PRO A 12 -6.24 -10.29 -16.94
C PRO A 12 -6.61 -11.51 -16.08
N LEU A 13 -7.01 -11.27 -14.83
CA LEU A 13 -7.53 -12.31 -13.93
C LEU A 13 -6.56 -13.50 -13.71
N ALA A 14 -5.26 -13.29 -13.91
CA ALA A 14 -4.25 -14.35 -13.87
C ALA A 14 -4.20 -15.10 -12.53
N PHE A 15 -4.62 -14.45 -11.45
CA PHE A 15 -4.66 -15.01 -10.09
C PHE A 15 -6.08 -15.09 -9.51
N LYS A 16 -7.12 -15.04 -10.36
CA LYS A 16 -8.50 -15.08 -9.89
C LYS A 16 -8.76 -16.36 -9.09
N ASP A 17 -9.45 -16.20 -7.96
CA ASP A 17 -9.79 -17.25 -6.99
C ASP A 17 -8.59 -17.90 -6.28
N ALA A 18 -7.36 -17.49 -6.59
CA ALA A 18 -6.18 -17.96 -5.88
C ALA A 18 -6.20 -17.48 -4.42
N GLN A 19 -5.92 -18.40 -3.50
CA GLN A 19 -5.77 -18.15 -2.07
C GLN A 19 -4.28 -18.17 -1.69
N ILE A 20 -3.53 -17.24 -2.28
CA ILE A 20 -2.09 -17.11 -2.04
C ILE A 20 -1.79 -15.77 -1.38
N ALA A 21 -0.99 -15.81 -0.31
CA ALA A 21 -0.59 -14.60 0.41
C ALA A 21 0.53 -13.83 -0.28
N THR A 22 1.30 -14.51 -1.13
CA THR A 22 2.51 -13.94 -1.74
C THR A 22 2.56 -14.21 -3.22
N VAL A 23 2.71 -13.14 -4.00
CA VAL A 23 3.08 -13.20 -5.42
C VAL A 23 4.47 -12.61 -5.56
N ASN A 24 5.40 -13.43 -6.07
CA ASN A 24 6.78 -13.02 -6.30
C ASN A 24 7.10 -13.18 -7.78
N LEU A 25 7.22 -12.05 -8.46
CA LEU A 25 7.58 -11.93 -9.88
C LEU A 25 8.99 -11.34 -10.04
N ARG A 26 9.76 -11.27 -8.95
CA ARG A 26 11.11 -10.70 -8.93
C ARG A 26 11.99 -11.29 -10.02
N GLY A 27 12.81 -10.46 -10.66
CA GLY A 27 13.86 -10.94 -11.58
C GLY A 27 13.34 -11.41 -12.93
N ASN A 28 12.03 -11.30 -13.21
CA ASN A 28 11.51 -11.37 -14.56
C ASN A 28 11.84 -10.07 -15.31
N ARG A 29 13.13 -9.90 -15.68
CA ARG A 29 13.66 -8.63 -16.20
C ARG A 29 12.96 -8.11 -17.46
N LYS A 30 12.30 -8.98 -18.22
CA LYS A 30 11.54 -8.62 -19.43
C LYS A 30 10.03 -8.45 -19.18
N LEU A 31 9.55 -8.59 -17.94
CA LEU A 31 8.17 -8.32 -17.57
C LEU A 31 7.90 -6.83 -17.70
N ARG A 32 7.06 -6.47 -18.67
CA ARG A 32 6.72 -5.07 -19.00
C ARG A 32 5.24 -4.77 -18.87
N LYS A 33 4.38 -5.77 -19.05
CA LYS A 33 2.93 -5.60 -19.07
C LYS A 33 2.29 -6.30 -17.89
N LEU A 34 1.54 -5.54 -17.10
CA LEU A 34 0.58 -6.05 -16.14
C LEU A 34 -0.78 -5.53 -16.60
N ASP A 35 -1.70 -6.45 -16.90
CA ASP A 35 -3.07 -6.07 -17.25
C ASP A 35 -3.76 -5.31 -16.10
N ALA A 36 -4.68 -4.40 -16.43
CA ALA A 36 -5.43 -3.63 -15.44
C ALA A 36 -6.17 -4.50 -14.41
N GLN A 37 -6.52 -5.74 -14.79
CA GLN A 37 -7.20 -6.72 -13.95
C GLN A 37 -6.30 -7.88 -13.53
N ALA A 38 -4.98 -7.76 -13.66
CA ALA A 38 -4.04 -8.85 -13.39
C ALA A 38 -4.20 -9.47 -11.98
N PHE A 39 -4.48 -8.64 -10.98
CA PHE A 39 -4.62 -9.04 -9.57
C PHE A 39 -6.08 -9.09 -9.08
N VAL A 40 -7.06 -8.83 -9.95
CA VAL A 40 -8.47 -8.85 -9.54
C VAL A 40 -8.90 -10.28 -9.18
N GLY A 41 -9.56 -10.42 -8.02
CA GLY A 41 -10.12 -11.68 -7.55
C GLY A 41 -9.16 -12.59 -6.77
N ILE A 42 -7.93 -12.13 -6.48
CA ILE A 42 -7.05 -12.80 -5.53
C ILE A 42 -7.57 -12.60 -4.09
N LYS A 43 -7.72 -13.67 -3.31
CA LYS A 43 -8.49 -13.60 -2.04
C LYS A 43 -7.67 -13.27 -0.80
N SER A 44 -6.35 -13.40 -0.87
CA SER A 44 -5.51 -13.33 0.33
C SER A 44 -4.17 -12.66 0.11
N LEU A 45 -3.97 -11.94 -1.00
CA LEU A 45 -2.69 -11.32 -1.30
C LEU A 45 -2.31 -10.32 -0.19
N ARG A 46 -1.11 -10.46 0.35
CA ARG A 46 -0.51 -9.58 1.37
C ARG A 46 0.87 -9.08 0.94
N ASN A 47 1.60 -9.86 0.14
CA ASN A 47 2.97 -9.53 -0.26
C ASN A 47 3.11 -9.63 -1.78
N LEU A 48 3.58 -8.55 -2.40
CA LEU A 48 3.86 -8.49 -3.83
C LEU A 48 5.29 -8.02 -4.07
N ASP A 49 6.09 -8.85 -4.75
CA ASP A 49 7.43 -8.49 -5.19
C ASP A 49 7.51 -8.41 -6.72
N LEU A 50 7.72 -7.18 -7.22
CA LEU A 50 7.90 -6.81 -8.62
C LEU A 50 9.31 -6.24 -8.87
N SER A 51 10.25 -6.50 -7.96
CA SER A 51 11.62 -5.99 -8.06
C SER A 51 12.37 -6.61 -9.23
N ASP A 52 13.37 -5.91 -9.77
CA ASP A 52 14.15 -6.36 -10.93
C ASP A 52 13.26 -6.71 -12.16
N THR A 53 12.16 -5.96 -12.37
CA THR A 53 11.29 -6.06 -13.55
C THR A 53 11.37 -4.79 -14.40
N SER A 54 10.69 -4.78 -15.55
CA SER A 54 10.64 -3.62 -16.47
C SER A 54 9.22 -3.07 -16.64
N ILE A 55 8.38 -3.19 -15.61
CA ILE A 55 7.02 -2.64 -15.64
C ILE A 55 7.06 -1.12 -15.60
N SER A 56 6.15 -0.46 -16.32
CA SER A 56 6.01 1.01 -16.31
C SER A 56 4.89 1.49 -15.38
N ASN A 57 3.95 0.62 -15.06
CA ASN A 57 2.74 0.94 -14.30
C ASN A 57 2.34 -0.25 -13.41
N LEU A 58 1.83 0.07 -12.22
CA LEU A 58 1.27 -0.92 -11.29
C LEU A 58 -0.27 -0.83 -11.32
N PRO A 59 -0.99 -1.85 -11.83
CA PRO A 59 -2.43 -1.93 -11.67
C PRO A 59 -2.75 -2.18 -10.20
N THR A 60 -3.60 -1.34 -9.61
CA THR A 60 -3.91 -1.39 -8.17
C THR A 60 -5.23 -2.09 -7.83
N ALA A 61 -6.04 -2.44 -8.83
CA ALA A 61 -7.28 -3.19 -8.60
C ALA A 61 -6.96 -4.59 -8.05
N GLY A 62 -7.51 -4.92 -6.89
CA GLY A 62 -7.21 -6.18 -6.17
C GLY A 62 -5.95 -6.11 -5.28
N LEU A 63 -5.34 -4.93 -5.11
CA LEU A 63 -4.17 -4.72 -4.25
C LEU A 63 -4.51 -3.98 -2.94
N GLU A 64 -5.80 -3.80 -2.63
CA GLU A 64 -6.28 -3.00 -1.50
C GLU A 64 -5.74 -3.53 -0.15
N GLU A 65 -5.56 -4.84 -0.07
CA GLU A 65 -5.18 -5.54 1.15
C GLU A 65 -3.67 -5.84 1.27
N LEU A 66 -2.83 -5.30 0.38
CA LEU A 66 -1.38 -5.50 0.44
C LEU A 66 -0.81 -4.94 1.75
N ASP A 67 0.00 -5.75 2.43
CA ASP A 67 0.83 -5.32 3.56
C ASP A 67 2.22 -4.85 3.07
N VAL A 68 2.81 -5.58 2.11
CA VAL A 68 4.18 -5.36 1.64
C VAL A 68 4.24 -5.29 0.12
N LEU A 69 4.80 -4.20 -0.39
CA LEU A 69 5.05 -3.98 -1.82
C LEU A 69 6.55 -3.76 -2.07
N LYS A 70 7.13 -4.54 -2.98
CA LYS A 70 8.54 -4.37 -3.39
C LYS A 70 8.64 -4.05 -4.87
N ILE A 71 9.25 -2.93 -5.18
CA ILE A 71 9.49 -2.38 -6.52
C ILE A 71 10.92 -1.81 -6.52
N GLU A 72 11.89 -2.63 -6.14
CA GLU A 72 13.31 -2.27 -6.18
C GLU A 72 13.88 -2.55 -7.58
N ASN A 73 14.81 -1.71 -8.05
CA ASN A 73 15.44 -1.85 -9.37
C ASN A 73 14.44 -1.96 -10.55
N THR A 74 13.29 -1.30 -10.45
CA THR A 74 12.24 -1.24 -11.47
C THR A 74 12.21 0.16 -12.08
N TYR A 75 13.32 0.55 -12.71
CA TYR A 75 13.58 1.92 -13.18
C TYR A 75 12.64 2.41 -14.29
N THR A 76 11.90 1.51 -14.94
CA THR A 76 10.88 1.88 -15.93
C THR A 76 9.62 2.46 -15.30
N MET A 77 9.38 2.22 -14.00
CA MET A 77 8.24 2.76 -13.27
C MET A 77 8.63 4.06 -12.58
N ASN A 78 8.31 5.19 -13.23
CA ASN A 78 8.63 6.51 -12.72
C ASN A 78 7.46 7.17 -11.95
N ILE A 79 6.25 6.63 -12.02
CA ILE A 79 5.08 7.15 -11.29
C ILE A 79 4.63 6.12 -10.26
N PHE A 80 4.45 6.57 -9.01
CA PHE A 80 3.86 5.76 -7.96
C PHE A 80 2.34 6.00 -7.91
N PRO A 81 1.49 4.96 -7.82
CA PRO A 81 0.04 5.15 -7.73
C PRO A 81 -0.38 5.83 -6.42
N SER A 82 -1.63 6.29 -6.38
CA SER A 82 -2.20 6.86 -5.15
C SER A 82 -2.12 5.88 -3.98
N ILE A 83 -1.64 6.34 -2.82
CA ILE A 83 -1.55 5.52 -1.61
C ILE A 83 -2.92 5.01 -1.14
N TYR A 84 -4.00 5.75 -1.42
CA TYR A 84 -5.38 5.35 -1.08
C TYR A 84 -5.86 4.10 -1.82
N ASN A 85 -5.11 3.62 -2.82
CA ASN A 85 -5.40 2.36 -3.49
C ASN A 85 -4.91 1.14 -2.67
N PHE A 86 -4.12 1.37 -1.61
CA PHE A 86 -3.61 0.34 -0.72
C PHE A 86 -4.08 0.64 0.70
N LYS A 87 -5.16 0.00 1.14
CA LYS A 87 -5.79 0.26 2.44
C LYS A 87 -4.96 -0.24 3.62
N ASN A 88 -4.19 -1.32 3.41
CA ASN A 88 -3.46 -2.01 4.48
C ASN A 88 -1.94 -1.95 4.33
N ILE A 89 -1.41 -1.12 3.43
CA ILE A 89 0.03 -1.09 3.17
C ILE A 89 0.80 -0.68 4.43
N LYS A 90 1.79 -1.48 4.79
CA LYS A 90 2.67 -1.30 5.96
C LYS A 90 4.10 -1.02 5.55
N GLU A 91 4.51 -1.58 4.42
CA GLU A 91 5.90 -1.53 3.99
C GLU A 91 6.02 -1.44 2.47
N ALA A 92 6.79 -0.45 2.01
CA ALA A 92 7.08 -0.26 0.58
C ALA A 92 8.59 -0.16 0.34
N TRP A 93 9.09 -0.92 -0.63
CA TRP A 93 10.47 -0.84 -1.11
C TRP A 93 10.46 -0.28 -2.51
N LEU A 94 11.07 0.88 -2.71
CA LEU A 94 10.89 1.73 -3.87
C LEU A 94 12.23 1.98 -4.57
N THR A 95 12.18 2.01 -5.90
CA THR A 95 13.34 2.30 -6.74
C THR A 95 13.75 3.77 -6.62
N TYR A 96 12.78 4.69 -6.68
CA TYR A 96 13.05 6.11 -6.74
C TYR A 96 12.79 6.82 -5.41
N PRO A 97 13.68 7.72 -4.96
CA PRO A 97 13.47 8.47 -3.74
C PRO A 97 12.23 9.33 -3.70
N TYR A 98 11.89 9.97 -4.80
CA TYR A 98 10.71 10.84 -4.86
C TYR A 98 9.39 10.06 -4.77
N HIS A 99 9.39 8.72 -4.89
CA HIS A 99 8.16 7.93 -4.66
C HIS A 99 7.70 7.98 -3.19
N CYS A 100 8.61 8.23 -2.23
CA CYS A 100 8.20 8.38 -0.84
C CYS A 100 7.28 9.61 -0.63
N CYS A 101 7.31 10.61 -1.52
CA CYS A 101 6.43 11.77 -1.43
C CYS A 101 4.94 11.41 -1.55
N ALA A 102 4.60 10.31 -2.25
CA ALA A 102 3.22 9.83 -2.30
C ALA A 102 2.70 9.42 -0.91
N PHE A 103 3.62 8.95 -0.07
CA PHE A 103 3.38 8.61 1.32
C PHE A 103 3.41 9.87 2.18
N HIS A 104 4.54 10.60 2.25
CA HIS A 104 4.69 11.76 3.14
C HIS A 104 3.76 12.95 2.84
N PHE A 105 3.35 13.14 1.58
CA PHE A 105 2.55 14.29 1.14
C PHE A 105 1.32 13.84 0.33
N PRO A 106 0.42 13.03 0.90
CA PRO A 106 -0.65 12.38 0.14
C PRO A 106 -1.70 13.38 -0.34
N LYS A 107 -1.89 14.51 0.38
CA LYS A 107 -2.73 15.64 -0.05
C LYS A 107 -2.23 16.28 -1.33
N THR A 108 -0.92 16.43 -1.49
CA THR A 108 -0.31 17.02 -2.69
C THR A 108 -0.31 16.02 -3.83
N HIS A 109 -0.04 14.75 -3.53
CA HIS A 109 0.03 13.68 -4.52
C HIS A 109 -1.34 13.31 -5.11
N ASN A 110 -2.38 13.23 -4.28
CA ASN A 110 -3.77 12.99 -4.70
C ASN A 110 -4.76 13.80 -3.84
N PRO A 111 -5.04 15.07 -4.21
CA PRO A 111 -5.93 15.94 -3.44
C PRO A 111 -7.35 15.38 -3.29
N GLN A 112 -7.88 14.77 -4.35
CA GLN A 112 -9.22 14.20 -4.34
C GLN A 112 -9.31 12.99 -3.41
N GLY A 113 -8.37 12.05 -3.54
CA GLY A 113 -8.31 10.88 -2.66
C GLY A 113 -8.12 11.27 -1.19
N TYR A 114 -7.34 12.32 -0.91
CA TYR A 114 -7.20 12.87 0.43
C TYR A 114 -8.52 13.42 0.97
N ALA A 115 -9.24 14.22 0.17
CA ALA A 115 -10.53 14.76 0.58
C ALA A 115 -11.57 13.66 0.85
N ASP A 116 -11.58 12.60 0.04
CA ASP A 116 -12.50 11.49 0.22
C ASP A 116 -12.14 10.64 1.45
N HIS A 117 -10.85 10.43 1.71
CA HIS A 117 -10.38 9.77 2.94
C HIS A 117 -10.75 10.56 4.20
N GLU A 118 -10.57 11.88 4.20
CA GLU A 118 -10.96 12.74 5.33
C GLU A 118 -12.46 12.68 5.61
N LYS A 119 -13.30 12.67 4.57
CA LYS A 119 -14.76 12.48 4.73
C LYS A 119 -15.09 11.13 5.34
N LEU A 120 -14.43 10.06 4.88
CA LEU A 120 -14.62 8.72 5.44
C LEU A 120 -14.23 8.69 6.92
N ARG A 121 -13.08 9.26 7.29
CA ARG A 121 -12.61 9.33 8.67
C ARG A 121 -13.57 10.10 9.57
N GLN A 122 -14.09 11.24 9.10
CA GLN A 122 -15.09 12.02 9.83
C GLN A 122 -16.39 11.24 10.02
N LYS A 123 -16.85 10.54 8.98
CA LYS A 123 -18.02 9.67 9.06
C LYS A 123 -17.83 8.55 10.07
N MET A 124 -16.68 7.85 10.02
CA MET A 124 -16.33 6.80 10.98
C MET A 124 -16.28 7.32 12.41
N PHE A 125 -15.69 8.50 12.63
CA PHE A 125 -15.66 9.13 13.96
C PHE A 125 -17.06 9.40 14.50
N LEU A 126 -17.95 9.91 13.65
CA LEU A 126 -19.34 10.17 14.03
C LEU A 126 -20.12 8.88 14.30
N GLU A 127 -19.91 7.85 13.48
CA GLU A 127 -20.52 6.52 13.69
C GLU A 127 -20.05 5.91 15.01
N CYS A 128 -18.76 5.91 15.31
CA CYS A 128 -18.22 5.41 16.58
C CYS A 128 -18.75 6.19 17.80
N LYS A 129 -19.00 7.49 17.65
CA LYS A 129 -19.59 8.33 18.71
C LYS A 129 -21.07 8.01 18.97
N ASN A 130 -21.78 7.55 17.95
CA ASN A 130 -23.21 7.22 18.00
C ASN A 130 -23.47 5.76 18.42
N ILE A 131 -22.42 4.99 18.72
CA ILE A 131 -22.55 3.72 19.41
C ILE A 131 -22.91 4.06 20.86
N GLU A 132 -24.18 3.92 21.25
CA GLU A 132 -24.57 3.94 22.66
C GLU A 132 -23.77 2.86 23.41
N LEU A 133 -23.04 3.29 24.45
CA LEU A 133 -22.17 2.49 25.31
C LEU A 133 -22.93 1.46 26.18
N ASP A 134 -24.13 1.05 25.79
CA ASP A 134 -25.07 0.30 26.63
C ASP A 134 -24.91 -1.24 26.55
N ALA A 135 -23.78 -1.74 26.03
CA ALA A 135 -23.53 -3.18 25.99
C ALA A 135 -22.05 -3.62 26.11
N ILE A 136 -21.17 -2.86 26.79
CA ILE A 136 -19.82 -3.33 27.12
C ILE A 136 -19.67 -3.44 28.64
N PRO A 137 -19.49 -4.65 29.21
CA PRO A 137 -19.13 -4.81 30.62
C PRO A 137 -17.84 -4.04 30.89
N THR A 138 -17.87 -3.17 31.89
CA THR A 138 -16.80 -2.25 32.26
C THR A 138 -15.48 -2.98 32.57
N VAL A 139 -14.59 -3.06 31.59
CA VAL A 139 -13.15 -3.20 31.87
C VAL A 139 -12.66 -1.80 32.25
N LYS A 140 -12.28 -1.64 33.52
CA LYS A 140 -11.63 -0.41 33.99
C LYS A 140 -10.30 -0.27 33.25
N THR A 141 -10.22 0.71 32.36
CA THR A 141 -8.93 1.23 31.91
C THR A 141 -8.82 2.68 32.33
N SER A 142 -7.76 2.95 33.08
CA SER A 142 -7.40 4.21 33.69
C SER A 142 -7.18 5.32 32.66
N GLN A 143 -7.78 6.47 32.97
CA GLN A 143 -7.36 7.83 32.62
C GLN A 143 -7.04 8.10 31.14
N SER A 144 -8.10 8.59 30.47
CA SER A 144 -8.04 9.49 29.33
C SER A 144 -7.16 10.72 29.66
N THR A 145 -5.94 10.75 29.13
CA THR A 145 -5.27 12.00 28.83
C THR A 145 -5.64 12.38 27.40
N THR A 146 -6.33 13.52 27.27
CA THR A 146 -6.50 14.23 26.01
C THR A 146 -5.13 14.66 25.48
N GLU A 147 -4.46 13.77 24.76
CA GLU A 147 -3.38 14.17 23.87
C GLU A 147 -4.00 14.39 22.49
N ASN A 148 -3.74 15.57 21.94
CA ASN A 148 -4.05 15.94 20.58
C ASN A 148 -3.39 14.95 19.61
N PHE A 149 -4.07 13.85 19.27
CA PHE A 149 -3.64 12.88 18.26
C PHE A 149 -3.98 13.38 16.85
N PHE A 150 -3.73 14.66 16.62
CA PHE A 150 -3.80 15.32 15.32
C PHE A 150 -2.39 15.87 15.06
N GLY A 151 -1.49 14.98 14.66
CA GLY A 151 -0.13 15.30 14.31
C GLY A 151 0.26 14.59 13.03
N ASP A 152 0.86 15.33 12.11
CA ASP A 152 1.31 14.97 10.77
C ASP A 152 2.47 13.93 10.75
N GLU A 153 2.43 12.90 11.59
CA GLU A 153 3.49 11.88 11.73
C GLU A 153 3.09 10.50 11.19
N MET A 154 2.40 10.45 10.05
CA MET A 154 1.95 9.18 9.43
C MET A 154 3.09 8.35 8.79
N PHE A 155 4.32 8.87 8.74
CA PHE A 155 5.39 8.27 7.92
C PHE A 155 6.77 8.45 8.57
N HIS A 156 7.21 7.46 9.35
CA HIS A 156 8.55 7.44 9.91
C HIS A 156 9.54 6.79 8.93
N SER A 157 10.35 7.60 8.25
CA SER A 157 11.49 7.10 7.48
C SER A 157 12.68 6.84 8.41
N GLY A 158 12.80 5.62 8.92
CA GLY A 158 14.03 5.15 9.58
C GLY A 158 15.21 4.90 8.62
N GLY A 159 15.18 5.44 7.40
CA GLY A 159 16.10 5.09 6.32
C GLY A 159 17.16 6.15 6.06
N LYS A 160 18.44 5.79 6.25
CA LYS A 160 19.57 6.55 5.71
C LYS A 160 19.36 6.76 4.20
N PHE A 161 19.40 8.00 3.73
CA PHE A 161 19.46 8.33 2.31
C PHE A 161 20.78 7.82 1.72
N SER A 162 20.81 6.55 1.34
CA SER A 162 21.85 5.97 0.48
C SER A 162 21.35 6.00 -0.96
N HIS A 163 22.25 6.05 -1.94
CA HIS A 163 21.97 5.94 -3.37
C HIS A 163 21.40 4.56 -3.80
N SER A 164 20.76 3.83 -2.89
CA SER A 164 20.37 2.44 -2.99
C SER A 164 19.00 2.31 -2.34
N ASN A 165 17.96 2.00 -3.12
CA ASN A 165 16.57 1.62 -2.76
C ASN A 165 15.97 2.16 -1.44
N ILE A 166 14.79 2.77 -1.54
CA ILE A 166 14.13 3.38 -0.37
C ILE A 166 13.10 2.47 0.25
N ARG A 167 13.22 2.30 1.56
CA ARG A 167 12.27 1.55 2.38
C ARG A 167 11.43 2.52 3.18
N VAL A 168 10.13 2.47 2.99
CA VAL A 168 9.14 3.22 3.74
C VAL A 168 8.41 2.25 4.66
N TYR A 169 8.38 2.57 5.95
CA TYR A 169 7.54 1.89 6.93
C TYR A 169 6.38 2.81 7.31
N LEU A 170 5.21 2.21 7.39
CA LEU A 170 3.96 2.89 7.71
C LEU A 170 3.53 2.42 9.08
N LEU A 171 3.54 3.33 10.04
CA LEU A 171 2.94 3.10 11.35
C LEU A 171 1.45 3.41 11.17
N TYR A 172 0.64 2.34 11.23
CA TYR A 172 -0.83 2.22 11.22
C TYR A 172 -1.69 3.45 10.82
N PHE A 173 -2.60 3.23 9.86
CA PHE A 173 -3.72 4.12 9.51
C PHE A 173 -4.87 4.06 10.51
#